data_AF-A0A5C6EGQ0-F1
#
_entry.id   AF-A0A5C6EGQ0-F1
#
_cell.length_a   1.000
_cell.length_b   1.000
_cell.length_c   1.000
_cell.angle_alpha   90.00
_cell.angle_beta   90.00
_cell.angle_gamma   90.00
#
_symmetry.space_group_name_H-M   'P 1'
#
loop_
_entity.id
_entity.type
_entity.pdbx_description
1 polymer ?
#
loop_
_entity_poly.entity_id
_entity_poly.type
_entity_poly.pdbx_seq_one_letter_code
_entity_poly.pdbx_strand_id
1 'polypeptide(L)'
;MSVRSVKCPGCGTSLNVPVAMANVKCPSCATIWNVDNPGAAQISADAKQQKQLAEAAVETDSGNKVNFAIIGGLVAAGMVLLGIIGVSVMLISQTPAPSEIESPEAETIKPRIPEPYREVDLPESERMAIYADYRAVAKTTVEKALILPQGTRVRKNLEVMLEKTYDRELVHFSLLHNIEVEDVLEIIKEGDAKVWDDSPRSHAVRDGKRVYAEEMSEGWKKSPNSN
;
A
#
# COMPACT_ATOMS: atom_id res chain seq x y z
N MET A 1 -2.00 -33.61 -10.01
CA MET A 1 -2.96 -32.82 -9.23
C MET A 1 -4.29 -32.85 -9.97
N SER A 2 -5.39 -33.24 -9.33
CA SER A 2 -6.72 -33.29 -9.95
C SER A 2 -7.36 -31.91 -9.97
N VAL A 3 -7.94 -31.53 -11.11
CA VAL A 3 -8.63 -30.25 -11.34
C VAL A 3 -10.09 -30.55 -11.66
N ARG A 4 -11.03 -29.81 -11.06
CA ARG A 4 -12.48 -29.89 -11.35
C ARG A 4 -12.94 -28.61 -12.03
N SER A 5 -13.84 -28.73 -13.00
CA SER A 5 -14.47 -27.57 -13.64
C SER A 5 -15.77 -27.22 -12.93
N VAL A 6 -15.93 -25.96 -12.51
CA VAL A 6 -17.06 -25.46 -11.73
C VAL A 6 -17.62 -24.21 -12.40
N LYS A 7 -18.94 -24.04 -12.40
CA LYS A 7 -19.59 -22.83 -12.93
C LYS A 7 -19.75 -21.78 -11.83
N CYS A 8 -19.36 -20.55 -12.13
CA CYS A 8 -19.59 -19.42 -11.23
C CYS A 8 -21.11 -19.14 -11.11
N PRO A 9 -21.68 -19.10 -9.89
CA PRO A 9 -23.10 -18.78 -9.70
C PRO A 9 -23.45 -17.32 -10.02
N GLY A 10 -22.47 -16.42 -10.03
CA GLY A 10 -22.68 -14.99 -10.31
C GLY A 10 -22.78 -14.65 -11.80
N CYS A 11 -21.84 -15.15 -12.61
CA CYS A 11 -21.74 -14.80 -14.04
C CYS A 11 -21.86 -16.00 -15.00
N GLY A 12 -21.99 -17.23 -14.50
CA GLY A 12 -22.10 -18.43 -15.33
C GLY A 12 -20.78 -18.93 -15.95
N THR A 13 -19.69 -18.18 -15.83
CA THR A 13 -18.37 -18.56 -16.37
C THR A 13 -17.85 -19.85 -15.73
N SER A 14 -17.38 -20.78 -16.56
CA SER A 14 -16.71 -22.02 -16.13
C SER A 14 -15.27 -21.75 -15.68
N LEU A 15 -14.87 -22.30 -14.54
CA LEU A 15 -13.56 -22.13 -13.93
C LEU A 15 -12.98 -23.50 -13.56
N ASN A 16 -11.66 -23.64 -13.75
CA ASN A 16 -10.94 -24.85 -13.39
C ASN A 16 -10.25 -24.65 -12.05
N VAL A 17 -10.68 -25.39 -11.03
CA VAL A 17 -10.19 -25.24 -9.65
C VAL A 17 -9.59 -26.56 -9.14
N PRO A 18 -8.51 -26.51 -8.35
CA PRO A 18 -7.99 -27.69 -7.66
C PRO A 18 -9.06 -28.35 -6.79
N VAL A 19 -9.13 -29.68 -6.79
CA VAL A 19 -10.16 -30.42 -6.03
C VAL A 19 -10.13 -30.12 -4.53
N ALA A 20 -8.97 -29.75 -3.98
CA ALA A 20 -8.79 -29.41 -2.56
C ALA A 20 -9.35 -28.04 -2.14
N MET A 21 -9.77 -27.18 -3.08
CA MET A 21 -10.29 -25.85 -2.74
C MET A 21 -11.80 -25.90 -2.50
N ALA A 22 -12.22 -25.52 -1.29
CA ALA A 22 -13.63 -25.41 -0.90
C ALA A 22 -14.22 -24.04 -1.27
N ASN A 23 -13.45 -22.96 -1.15
CA ASN A 23 -13.90 -21.59 -1.47
C ASN A 23 -13.16 -21.07 -2.71
N VAL A 24 -13.92 -20.50 -3.64
CA VAL A 24 -13.41 -20.00 -4.92
C VAL A 24 -13.93 -18.60 -5.17
N LYS A 25 -13.05 -17.72 -5.65
CA LYS A 25 -13.40 -16.39 -6.14
C LYS A 25 -13.39 -16.38 -7.66
N CYS A 26 -14.47 -15.91 -8.28
CA CYS A 26 -14.53 -15.76 -9.73
C CYS A 26 -13.67 -14.57 -10.17
N PRO A 27 -12.72 -14.74 -11.10
CA PRO A 27 -11.92 -13.63 -11.62
C PRO A 27 -12.75 -12.65 -12.46
N SER A 28 -13.87 -13.10 -13.06
CA SER A 28 -14.69 -12.28 -13.96
C SER A 28 -15.66 -11.35 -13.23
N CYS A 29 -16.26 -11.80 -12.13
CA CYS A 29 -17.30 -11.05 -11.41
C CYS A 29 -17.03 -10.90 -9.90
N ALA A 30 -15.88 -11.36 -9.41
CA ALA A 30 -15.47 -11.32 -8.01
C ALA A 30 -16.41 -12.04 -7.01
N THR A 31 -17.41 -12.80 -7.48
CA THR A 31 -18.28 -13.60 -6.61
C THR A 31 -17.46 -14.67 -5.87
N ILE A 32 -17.69 -14.80 -4.57
CA ILE A 32 -17.07 -15.80 -3.71
C ILE A 32 -18.14 -16.83 -3.33
N TRP A 33 -17.88 -18.10 -3.56
CA TRP A 33 -18.78 -19.18 -3.17
C TRP A 33 -18.01 -20.42 -2.74
N ASN A 34 -18.73 -21.29 -2.01
CA ASN A 34 -18.26 -22.61 -1.68
C ASN A 34 -18.62 -23.57 -2.82
N VAL A 35 -17.65 -24.30 -3.35
CA VAL A 35 -17.84 -25.23 -4.48
C VAL A 35 -18.79 -26.37 -4.12
N ASP A 36 -18.79 -26.81 -2.87
CA ASP A 36 -19.61 -27.92 -2.37
C ASP A 36 -21.02 -27.43 -1.96
N ASN A 37 -21.22 -26.11 -1.82
CA ASN A 37 -22.53 -25.49 -1.60
C ASN A 37 -22.67 -24.15 -2.37
N PRO A 38 -22.94 -24.19 -3.70
CA PRO A 38 -23.02 -23.00 -4.53
C PRO A 38 -24.25 -22.11 -4.25
N GLY A 39 -25.24 -22.61 -3.51
CA GLY A 39 -26.46 -21.88 -3.15
C GLY A 39 -26.26 -20.80 -2.09
N ALA A 40 -25.16 -20.86 -1.32
CA ALA A 40 -24.83 -19.86 -0.29
C ALA A 40 -23.94 -18.72 -0.81
N ALA A 41 -23.85 -18.54 -2.14
CA ALA A 41 -22.96 -17.56 -2.76
C ALA A 41 -23.26 -16.12 -2.32
N GLN A 42 -22.24 -15.42 -1.83
CA GLN A 42 -22.30 -13.98 -1.61
C GLN A 42 -22.05 -13.28 -2.95
N ILE A 43 -23.14 -13.02 -3.66
CA ILE A 43 -23.12 -12.34 -4.96
C ILE A 43 -22.81 -10.85 -4.72
N SER A 44 -21.66 -10.40 -5.19
CA SER A 44 -21.26 -8.99 -5.16
C SER A 44 -22.23 -8.12 -5.98
N ALA A 45 -22.36 -6.84 -5.62
CA ALA A 45 -23.19 -5.89 -6.39
C ALA A 45 -22.75 -5.82 -7.86
N ASP A 46 -21.44 -5.90 -8.13
CA ASP A 46 -20.86 -5.92 -9.47
C ASP A 46 -21.29 -7.16 -10.29
N ALA A 47 -21.44 -8.32 -9.65
CA ALA A 47 -21.90 -9.54 -10.31
C ALA A 47 -23.39 -9.46 -10.69
N LYS A 48 -24.21 -8.78 -9.88
CA LYS A 48 -25.62 -8.51 -10.24
C LYS A 48 -25.73 -7.57 -11.45
N GLN A 49 -24.87 -6.55 -11.52
CA GLN A 49 -24.87 -5.60 -12.62
C GLN A 49 -24.39 -6.25 -13.94
N GLN A 50 -23.39 -7.13 -13.89
CA GLN A 50 -22.97 -7.91 -15.06
C GLN A 50 -24.06 -8.90 -15.54
N LYS A 51 -24.78 -9.55 -14.63
CA LYS A 51 -25.90 -10.43 -15.01
C LYS A 51 -27.02 -9.65 -15.72
N GLN A 52 -27.35 -8.45 -15.24
CA GLN A 52 -28.33 -7.57 -15.90
C GLN A 52 -27.87 -7.11 -17.29
N LEU A 53 -26.57 -6.83 -17.46
CA LEU A 53 -26.00 -6.48 -18.76
C LEU A 53 -25.97 -7.67 -19.73
N ALA A 54 -25.74 -8.89 -19.23
CA ALA A 54 -25.75 -10.10 -20.04
C ALA A 54 -27.18 -10.53 -20.44
N GLU A 55 -28.17 -10.36 -19.55
CA GLU A 55 -29.58 -10.62 -19.87
C GLU A 55 -30.15 -9.58 -20.84
N ALA A 56 -29.71 -8.32 -20.77
CA ALA A 56 -30.06 -7.28 -21.74
C ALA A 56 -29.43 -7.49 -23.13
N ALA A 57 -28.34 -8.27 -23.24
CA ALA A 57 -27.67 -8.56 -24.50
C ALA A 57 -28.28 -9.74 -25.28
N VAL A 58 -29.26 -10.45 -24.71
CA VAL A 58 -29.91 -11.62 -25.36
C VAL A 58 -31.21 -11.25 -26.08
N GLU A 59 -31.74 -10.03 -25.90
CA GLU A 59 -32.99 -9.58 -26.56
C GLU A 59 -32.82 -8.80 -27.88
N THR A 60 -31.61 -8.76 -28.45
CA THR A 60 -31.39 -8.07 -29.74
C THR A 60 -30.52 -8.88 -30.71
N ASP A 61 -30.94 -10.11 -31.03
CA ASP A 61 -30.49 -10.77 -32.26
C ASP A 61 -31.69 -11.19 -33.12
N SER A 62 -32.18 -10.23 -33.91
CA SER A 62 -32.83 -10.55 -35.18
C SER A 62 -32.39 -9.52 -36.22
N GLY A 63 -31.25 -9.82 -36.84
CA GLY A 63 -30.97 -9.50 -38.24
C GLY A 63 -30.48 -8.09 -38.55
N ASN A 64 -29.17 -7.96 -38.81
CA ASN A 64 -28.70 -7.68 -40.17
C ASN A 64 -27.17 -7.79 -40.25
N LYS A 65 -26.70 -8.42 -41.33
CA LYS A 65 -25.32 -8.33 -41.84
C LYS A 65 -24.97 -6.84 -42.02
N VAL A 66 -23.71 -6.44 -41.74
CA VAL A 66 -22.90 -5.47 -42.50
C VAL A 66 -21.60 -5.11 -41.74
N ASN A 67 -20.47 -5.26 -42.45
CA ASN A 67 -19.15 -4.62 -42.31
C ASN A 67 -18.06 -5.19 -41.38
N PHE A 68 -17.31 -6.14 -41.96
CA PHE A 68 -15.85 -6.08 -42.09
C PHE A 68 -15.37 -4.66 -42.46
N ALA A 69 -14.37 -4.11 -41.74
CA ALA A 69 -13.25 -3.27 -42.27
C ALA A 69 -12.64 -2.30 -41.23
N ILE A 70 -11.95 -2.78 -40.18
CA ILE A 70 -10.97 -1.95 -39.43
C ILE A 70 -9.82 -2.81 -38.89
N ILE A 71 -9.04 -3.47 -39.75
CA ILE A 71 -7.74 -4.04 -39.36
C ILE A 71 -6.80 -3.93 -40.59
N GLY A 72 -6.02 -2.85 -40.68
CA GLY A 72 -5.09 -2.69 -41.81
C GLY A 72 -4.37 -1.35 -41.95
N GLY A 73 -4.23 -0.54 -40.89
CA GLY A 73 -3.73 0.84 -41.02
C GLY A 73 -2.85 1.38 -39.89
N LEU A 74 -2.19 0.52 -39.09
CA LEU A 74 -1.47 0.97 -37.88
C LEU A 74 0.04 0.66 -37.85
N VAL A 75 0.62 0.10 -38.91
CA VAL A 75 2.05 -0.30 -38.90
C VAL A 75 2.96 0.72 -39.62
N ALA A 76 2.43 1.59 -40.49
CA ALA A 76 3.25 2.52 -41.27
C ALA A 76 3.53 3.89 -40.58
N ALA A 77 2.76 4.26 -39.54
CA ALA A 77 2.90 5.57 -38.89
C ALA A 77 3.99 5.62 -37.79
N GLY A 78 4.51 4.47 -37.36
CA GLY A 78 5.46 4.38 -36.23
C GLY A 78 6.90 4.79 -36.56
N MET A 79 7.31 4.77 -37.84
CA MET A 79 8.71 5.02 -38.20
C MET A 79 9.05 6.46 -38.60
N VAL A 80 8.07 7.33 -38.85
CA VAL A 80 8.33 8.74 -39.21
C VAL A 80 8.45 9.64 -37.97
N LEU A 81 7.85 9.27 -36.84
CA LEU A 81 7.91 10.05 -35.60
C LEU A 81 9.23 9.93 -34.81
N LEU A 82 10.01 8.86 -35.02
CA LEU A 82 11.31 8.68 -34.37
C LEU A 82 12.43 9.53 -34.99
N GLY A 83 12.28 9.98 -36.25
CA GLY A 83 13.26 10.83 -36.93
C GLY A 83 13.30 12.28 -36.43
N ILE A 84 12.18 12.79 -35.89
CA ILE A 84 12.06 14.20 -35.47
C ILE A 84 12.61 14.43 -34.04
N ILE A 85 12.55 13.41 -33.18
CA ILE A 85 13.07 13.48 -31.80
C ILE A 85 14.61 13.46 -31.79
N GLY A 86 15.24 12.77 -32.75
CA GLY A 86 16.71 12.68 -32.84
C GLY A 86 17.41 14.01 -33.12
N VAL A 87 16.76 14.92 -33.88
CA VAL A 87 17.36 16.22 -34.24
C VAL A 87 17.06 17.30 -33.19
N SER A 88 16.02 17.14 -32.37
CA SER A 88 15.66 18.11 -31.32
C SER A 88 16.47 17.95 -30.02
N VAL A 89 17.14 16.81 -29.80
CA VAL A 89 18.02 16.59 -28.63
C VAL A 89 19.42 17.21 -28.82
N MET A 90 19.83 17.54 -30.05
CA MET A 90 21.20 18.00 -30.32
C MET A 90 21.40 19.53 -30.27
N LEU A 91 20.36 20.32 -30.01
CA LEU A 91 20.45 21.80 -29.98
C LEU A 91 20.19 22.45 -28.61
N ILE A 92 20.06 21.67 -27.53
CA ILE A 92 20.01 22.20 -26.16
C ILE A 92 21.35 21.92 -25.47
N SER A 93 22.43 22.46 -26.05
CA SER A 93 23.76 22.54 -25.42
C SER A 93 24.05 23.97 -24.99
N GLN A 94 23.10 24.56 -24.25
CA GLN A 94 23.32 25.75 -23.44
C GLN A 94 22.73 25.45 -22.07
N THR A 95 23.48 24.72 -21.25
CA THR A 95 23.32 24.74 -19.79
C THR A 95 23.71 26.14 -19.31
N PRO A 96 22.77 27.00 -18.88
CA PRO A 96 23.12 27.95 -17.83
C PRO A 96 23.59 27.16 -16.61
N ALA A 97 24.50 27.76 -15.86
CA ALA A 97 25.10 27.20 -14.65
C ALA A 97 24.07 26.45 -13.80
N PRO A 98 24.44 25.31 -13.19
CA PRO A 98 23.54 24.61 -12.29
C PRO A 98 23.10 25.62 -11.24
N SER A 99 21.81 26.00 -11.29
CA SER A 99 21.16 26.66 -10.19
C SER A 99 21.42 25.77 -9.00
N GLU A 100 22.26 26.29 -8.12
CA GLU A 100 22.49 25.85 -6.77
C GLU A 100 21.15 25.36 -6.25
N ILE A 101 21.01 24.04 -6.17
CA ILE A 101 19.94 23.43 -5.40
C ILE A 101 20.14 24.06 -4.04
N GLU A 102 19.23 24.95 -3.63
CA GLU A 102 19.11 25.36 -2.26
C GLU A 102 19.14 24.07 -1.45
N SER A 103 20.30 23.80 -0.86
CA SER A 103 20.40 22.89 0.26
C SER A 103 19.28 23.35 1.17
N PRO A 104 18.30 22.48 1.53
CA PRO A 104 17.32 22.87 2.51
C PRO A 104 18.14 23.40 3.69
N GLU A 105 17.85 24.66 4.01
CA GLU A 105 18.39 25.42 5.10
C GLU A 105 18.68 24.45 6.24
N ALA A 106 19.93 24.39 6.69
CA ALA A 106 20.35 23.50 7.75
C ALA A 106 19.53 23.86 8.99
N GLU A 107 18.37 23.21 9.14
CA GLU A 107 17.52 23.33 10.31
C GLU A 107 18.43 22.96 11.46
N THR A 108 18.71 23.96 12.29
CA THR A 108 19.56 23.79 13.46
C THR A 108 18.85 22.75 14.31
N ILE A 109 19.37 21.51 14.35
CA ILE A 109 18.71 20.36 15.00
C ILE A 109 18.38 20.77 16.44
N LYS A 110 17.10 21.03 16.69
CA LYS A 110 16.64 21.46 18.00
C LYS A 110 16.75 20.25 18.94
N PRO A 111 17.13 20.46 20.21
CA PRO A 111 17.07 19.40 21.20
C PRO A 111 15.66 18.81 21.23
N ARG A 112 15.53 17.48 21.06
CA ARG A 112 14.25 16.79 21.13
C ARG A 112 13.64 17.01 22.51
N ILE A 113 12.45 17.61 22.56
CA ILE A 113 11.66 17.68 23.78
C ILE A 113 10.80 16.41 23.82
N PRO A 114 10.95 15.53 24.83
CA PRO A 114 10.13 14.32 24.90
C PRO A 114 8.67 14.72 25.06
N GLU A 115 7.79 14.02 24.32
CA GLU A 115 6.36 14.23 24.46
C GLU A 115 5.91 13.77 25.87
N PRO A 116 4.99 14.49 26.51
CA PRO A 116 4.40 14.02 27.75
C PRO A 116 3.64 12.71 27.50
N TYR A 117 3.82 11.74 28.38
CA TYR A 117 3.16 10.44 28.32
C TYR A 117 2.53 10.09 29.68
N ARG A 118 1.53 9.23 29.65
CA ARG A 118 0.97 8.56 30.81
C ARG A 118 1.60 7.18 30.94
N GLU A 119 2.09 6.83 32.12
CA GLU A 119 2.54 5.46 32.38
C GLU A 119 1.33 4.53 32.46
N VAL A 120 1.34 3.48 31.63
CA VAL A 120 0.29 2.46 31.59
C VAL A 120 0.51 1.46 32.73
N ASP A 121 -0.58 0.98 33.33
CA ASP A 121 -0.58 0.00 34.42
C ASP A 121 -0.22 -1.42 33.92
N LEU A 122 1.04 -1.57 33.52
CA LEU A 122 1.69 -2.82 33.13
C LEU A 122 3.12 -2.83 33.69
N PRO A 123 3.75 -3.99 33.91
CA PRO A 123 5.17 -4.04 34.26
C PRO A 123 6.03 -3.36 33.18
N GLU A 124 7.05 -2.58 33.58
CA GLU A 124 7.93 -1.89 32.62
C GLU A 124 8.56 -2.86 31.61
N SER A 125 8.91 -4.07 32.04
CA SER A 125 9.43 -5.12 31.13
C SER A 125 8.44 -5.49 30.03
N GLU A 126 7.13 -5.51 30.31
CA GLU A 126 6.11 -5.79 29.30
C GLU A 126 5.92 -4.58 28.38
N ARG A 127 5.92 -3.36 28.92
CA ARG A 127 5.85 -2.13 28.12
C ARG A 127 7.04 -2.00 27.16
N MET A 128 8.24 -2.34 27.62
CA MET A 128 9.44 -2.41 26.80
C MET A 128 9.32 -3.46 25.69
N ALA A 129 8.74 -4.63 25.97
CA ALA A 129 8.52 -5.68 24.97
C ALA A 129 7.52 -5.22 23.89
N ILE A 130 6.39 -4.64 24.29
CA ILE A 130 5.39 -4.05 23.36
C ILE A 130 6.05 -2.99 22.48
N TYR A 131 6.86 -2.11 23.07
CA TYR A 131 7.60 -1.10 22.33
C TYR A 131 8.59 -1.71 21.34
N ALA A 132 9.34 -2.74 21.73
CA ALA A 132 10.28 -3.42 20.84
C ALA A 132 9.57 -4.08 19.63
N ASP A 133 8.42 -4.71 19.86
CA ASP A 133 7.59 -5.31 18.81
C ASP A 133 7.02 -4.24 17.87
N TYR A 134 6.50 -3.14 18.43
CA TYR A 134 6.12 -1.95 17.67
C TYR A 134 7.27 -1.46 16.77
N ARG A 135 8.49 -1.31 17.32
CA ARG A 135 9.65 -0.84 16.57
C ARG A 135 9.98 -1.76 15.39
N ALA A 136 9.86 -3.08 15.57
CA ALA A 136 10.07 -4.03 14.50
C ALA A 136 9.04 -3.87 13.37
N VAL A 137 7.76 -3.68 13.71
CA VAL A 137 6.70 -3.43 12.74
C VAL A 137 6.89 -2.10 12.04
N ALA A 138 7.15 -1.01 12.78
CA ALA A 138 7.29 0.33 12.24
C ALA A 138 8.38 0.38 11.16
N LYS A 139 9.55 -0.24 11.42
CA LYS A 139 10.71 -0.35 10.50
C LYS A 139 10.36 -0.97 9.14
N THR A 140 9.40 -1.87 9.10
CA THR A 140 8.98 -2.55 7.86
C THR A 140 7.77 -1.91 7.19
N THR A 141 7.03 -1.08 7.91
CA THR A 141 5.78 -0.45 7.47
C THR A 141 5.93 1.05 7.24
N VAL A 142 5.58 1.86 8.23
CA VAL A 142 5.52 3.33 8.16
C VAL A 142 6.91 3.97 8.06
N GLU A 143 7.94 3.36 8.62
CA GLU A 143 9.32 3.84 8.52
C GLU A 143 10.02 3.40 7.24
N LYS A 144 9.42 2.50 6.44
CA LYS A 144 10.09 2.11 5.21
C LYS A 144 10.03 3.26 4.20
N ALA A 145 11.20 3.75 3.78
CA ALA A 145 11.28 4.73 2.70
C ALA A 145 10.83 4.09 1.38
N LEU A 146 9.87 4.73 0.71
CA LEU A 146 9.37 4.29 -0.59
C LEU A 146 10.19 4.94 -1.71
N ILE A 147 10.66 4.12 -2.65
CA ILE A 147 11.48 4.55 -3.81
C ILE A 147 10.59 5.12 -4.94
N LEU A 148 9.26 4.99 -4.82
CA LEU A 148 8.31 5.47 -5.82
C LEU A 148 8.28 7.01 -5.89
N PRO A 149 8.04 7.63 -7.06
CA PRO A 149 7.91 9.08 -7.13
C PRO A 149 6.74 9.60 -6.28
N GLN A 150 6.96 10.74 -5.62
CA GLN A 150 5.93 11.43 -4.83
C GLN A 150 4.72 11.81 -5.70
N GLY A 151 3.53 11.85 -5.09
CA GLY A 151 2.29 12.25 -5.77
C GLY A 151 1.68 11.22 -6.72
N THR A 152 2.38 10.12 -7.05
CA THR A 152 1.82 9.06 -7.90
C THR A 152 0.72 8.27 -7.19
N ARG A 153 -0.32 7.85 -7.93
CA ARG A 153 -1.43 7.05 -7.37
C ARG A 153 -0.96 5.73 -6.78
N VAL A 154 0.03 5.09 -7.40
CA VAL A 154 0.62 3.83 -6.93
C VAL A 154 1.30 4.03 -5.57
N ARG A 155 2.09 5.10 -5.43
CA ARG A 155 2.74 5.43 -4.15
C ARG A 155 1.70 5.68 -3.06
N LYS A 156 0.71 6.53 -3.31
CA LYS A 156 -0.36 6.82 -2.33
C LYS A 156 -1.09 5.56 -1.87
N ASN A 157 -1.44 4.67 -2.80
CA ASN A 157 -2.08 3.41 -2.44
C ASN A 157 -1.18 2.52 -1.57
N LEU A 158 0.12 2.51 -1.83
CA LEU A 158 1.09 1.77 -1.01
C LEU A 158 1.24 2.41 0.38
N GLU A 159 1.30 3.73 0.48
CA GLU A 159 1.35 4.46 1.75
C GLU A 159 0.12 4.12 2.61
N VAL A 160 -1.08 4.20 2.04
CA VAL A 160 -2.34 3.81 2.72
C VAL A 160 -2.34 2.34 3.14
N MET A 161 -1.78 1.44 2.32
CA MET A 161 -1.68 0.02 2.67
C MET A 161 -0.74 -0.21 3.86
N LEU A 162 0.41 0.47 3.87
CA LEU A 162 1.40 0.36 4.95
C LEU A 162 0.85 0.93 6.26
N GLU A 163 0.16 2.07 6.19
CA GLU A 163 -0.53 2.68 7.33
C GLU A 163 -1.62 1.75 7.88
N LYS A 164 -2.50 1.21 7.03
CA LYS A 164 -3.52 0.22 7.46
C LYS A 164 -2.95 -1.08 8.00
N THR A 165 -1.73 -1.44 7.60
CA THR A 165 -1.05 -2.61 8.16
C THR A 165 -0.55 -2.26 9.55
N TYR A 166 0.11 -1.11 9.68
CA TYR A 166 0.58 -0.57 10.95
C TYR A 166 -0.55 -0.41 11.98
N ASP A 167 -1.67 0.23 11.63
CA ASP A 167 -2.82 0.41 12.53
C ASP A 167 -3.40 -0.92 13.01
N ARG A 168 -3.41 -1.93 12.14
CA ARG A 168 -3.89 -3.26 12.50
C ARG A 168 -2.97 -3.95 13.48
N GLU A 169 -1.65 -3.80 13.33
CA GLU A 169 -0.69 -4.34 14.29
C GLU A 169 -0.84 -3.67 15.66
N LEU A 170 -1.11 -2.35 15.71
CA LEU A 170 -1.41 -1.68 16.99
C LEU A 170 -2.65 -2.28 17.69
N VAL A 171 -3.71 -2.55 16.93
CA VAL A 171 -4.90 -3.25 17.45
C VAL A 171 -4.55 -4.67 17.88
N HIS A 172 -3.68 -5.38 17.15
CA HIS A 172 -3.24 -6.70 17.55
C HIS A 172 -2.44 -6.69 18.86
N PHE A 173 -1.57 -5.71 19.08
CA PHE A 173 -0.86 -5.54 20.34
C PHE A 173 -1.83 -5.26 21.49
N SER A 174 -2.80 -4.39 21.28
CA SER A 174 -3.80 -4.07 22.30
C SER A 174 -4.58 -5.32 22.73
N LEU A 175 -4.99 -6.16 21.76
CA LEU A 175 -5.68 -7.41 22.01
C LEU A 175 -4.80 -8.48 22.68
N LEU A 176 -3.52 -8.57 22.29
CA LEU A 176 -2.58 -9.55 22.84
C LEU A 176 -2.27 -9.27 24.31
N HIS A 177 -2.16 -7.99 24.66
CA HIS A 177 -1.78 -7.53 26.00
C HIS A 177 -2.99 -7.12 26.87
N ASN A 178 -4.22 -7.25 26.34
CA ASN A 178 -5.46 -6.86 27.02
C ASN A 178 -5.45 -5.40 27.54
N ILE A 179 -4.98 -4.50 26.69
CA ILE A 179 -4.95 -3.05 26.91
C ILE A 179 -5.67 -2.31 25.79
N GLU A 180 -5.95 -1.02 25.98
CA GLU A 180 -6.51 -0.18 24.93
C GLU A 180 -5.45 0.19 23.87
N VAL A 181 -5.88 0.55 22.66
CA VAL A 181 -4.93 0.98 21.61
C VAL A 181 -4.24 2.28 22.03
N GLU A 182 -4.97 3.14 22.73
CA GLU A 182 -4.47 4.37 23.35
C GLU A 182 -3.34 4.08 24.33
N ASP A 183 -3.42 3.00 25.12
CA ASP A 183 -2.36 2.59 26.03
C ASP A 183 -1.11 2.13 25.26
N VAL A 184 -1.27 1.42 24.14
CA VAL A 184 -0.15 1.09 23.24
C VAL A 184 0.53 2.37 22.75
N LEU A 185 -0.24 3.39 22.37
CA LEU A 185 0.31 4.68 21.93
C LEU A 185 1.03 5.41 23.06
N GLU A 186 0.52 5.36 24.29
CA GLU A 186 1.20 5.93 25.47
C GLU A 186 2.52 5.17 25.78
N ILE A 187 2.54 3.85 25.64
CA ILE A 187 3.77 3.04 25.73
C ILE A 187 4.78 3.44 24.65
N ILE A 188 4.32 3.74 23.44
CA ILE A 188 5.18 4.22 22.36
C ILE A 188 5.81 5.57 22.74
N LYS A 189 5.02 6.52 23.25
CA LYS A 189 5.53 7.82 23.72
C LYS A 189 6.50 7.65 24.89
N GLU A 190 6.19 6.77 25.84
CA GLU A 190 7.07 6.44 26.96
C GLU A 190 8.41 5.90 26.46
N GLY A 191 8.40 4.92 25.56
CA GLY A 191 9.63 4.32 25.04
C GLY A 191 10.47 5.28 24.22
N ASP A 192 9.81 6.19 23.49
CA ASP A 192 10.44 7.30 22.79
C ASP A 192 11.08 8.33 23.73
N ALA A 193 10.40 8.64 24.85
CA ALA A 193 10.87 9.59 25.87
C ALA A 193 11.99 9.02 26.75
N LYS A 194 11.90 7.73 27.12
CA LYS A 194 12.89 6.99 27.91
C LYS A 194 14.04 6.42 27.09
N VAL A 195 13.93 6.47 25.76
CA VAL A 195 14.95 5.97 24.83
C VAL A 195 15.21 4.48 25.01
N TRP A 196 14.16 3.68 25.00
CA TRP A 196 14.29 2.22 25.05
C TRP A 196 14.92 1.63 23.78
N ASP A 197 14.89 2.37 22.67
CA ASP A 197 15.60 2.06 21.42
C ASP A 197 16.32 3.35 20.96
N ASP A 198 17.65 3.29 20.90
CA ASP A 198 18.51 4.39 20.47
C ASP A 198 18.72 4.45 18.95
N SER A 199 18.21 3.45 18.22
CA SER A 199 18.35 3.40 16.78
C SER A 199 17.64 4.58 16.11
N PRO A 200 18.27 5.18 15.07
CA PRO A 200 17.69 6.31 14.36
C PRO A 200 16.34 5.93 13.75
N ARG A 201 15.40 6.87 13.78
CA ARG A 201 14.16 6.78 13.00
C ARG A 201 14.44 7.01 11.53
N SER A 202 13.52 6.55 10.71
CA SER A 202 13.67 6.66 9.26
C SER A 202 13.40 8.07 8.76
N HIS A 203 14.12 8.48 7.71
CA HIS A 203 13.79 9.64 6.87
C HIS A 203 12.64 9.36 5.88
N ALA A 204 11.75 8.42 6.21
CA ALA A 204 10.58 8.13 5.40
C ALA A 204 9.69 9.37 5.27
N VAL A 205 9.21 9.59 4.06
CA VAL A 205 8.29 10.68 3.72
C VAL A 205 6.94 10.08 3.34
N ARG A 206 5.86 10.64 3.87
CA ARG A 206 4.46 10.35 3.56
C ARG A 206 3.76 11.67 3.25
N ASP A 207 3.03 11.73 2.15
CA ASP A 207 2.37 12.97 1.69
C ASP A 207 3.30 14.20 1.62
N GLY A 208 4.56 13.99 1.24
CA GLY A 208 5.56 15.04 1.16
C GLY A 208 6.11 15.54 2.50
N LYS A 209 5.68 14.97 3.63
CA LYS A 209 6.19 15.27 4.98
C LYS A 209 6.94 14.09 5.58
N ARG A 210 7.95 14.36 6.40
CA ARG A 210 8.68 13.31 7.11
C ARG A 210 7.75 12.68 8.16
N VAL A 211 7.83 11.35 8.31
CA VAL A 211 7.04 10.60 9.30
C VAL A 211 7.51 10.95 10.72
N TYR A 212 8.80 11.17 10.89
CA TYR A 212 9.43 11.60 12.14
C TYR A 212 10.15 12.93 11.92
N ALA A 213 10.41 13.67 12.98
CA ALA A 213 11.25 14.86 12.95
C ALA A 213 12.72 14.52 12.65
N GLU A 214 13.50 15.50 12.18
CA GLU A 214 14.90 15.27 11.76
C GLU A 214 15.75 14.84 12.97
N GLU A 215 15.49 15.44 14.14
CA GLU A 215 16.18 15.06 15.38
C GLU A 215 15.99 13.59 15.76
N MET A 216 14.88 12.96 15.38
CA MET A 216 14.64 11.54 15.68
C MET A 216 15.40 10.60 14.72
N SER A 217 15.82 11.11 13.56
CA SER A 217 16.43 10.30 12.49
C SER A 217 17.94 10.38 12.47
N GLU A 218 18.54 11.40 13.09
CA GLU A 218 19.99 11.48 13.28
C GLU A 218 20.51 10.55 14.41
N GLY A 219 19.61 9.88 15.14
CA GLY A 219 19.96 9.02 16.27
C GLY A 219 20.37 9.82 17.51
N TRP A 220 20.41 9.15 18.67
CA TRP A 220 20.80 9.81 19.91
C TRP A 220 22.31 10.08 19.94
N LYS A 221 22.73 11.34 19.73
CA LYS A 221 24.15 11.77 19.82
C LYS A 221 24.79 11.47 21.18
N LYS A 222 23.98 11.29 22.23
CA LYS A 222 24.30 10.62 23.51
C LYS A 222 23.00 10.02 24.03
N SER A 223 22.97 8.72 24.27
CA SER A 223 21.87 8.10 25.00
C SER A 223 21.80 8.70 26.41
N PRO A 224 20.64 9.13 26.93
CA PRO A 224 20.52 9.51 28.34
C PRO A 224 20.84 8.35 29.29
N ASN A 225 20.90 7.11 28.77
CA ASN A 225 21.25 5.90 29.50
C ASN A 225 22.71 5.45 29.27
N SER A 226 23.53 6.20 28.53
CA SER A 226 24.98 5.93 28.45
C SER A 226 25.69 6.52 29.68
N ASN A 227 25.84 5.69 30.72
CA ASN A 227 26.82 5.91 31.79
C ASN A 227 28.24 5.64 31.29
#